data_AF-A0A2W6CFV5-F1
#
_entry.id   AF-A0A2W6CFV5-F1
#
_cell.length_a   1.000
_cell.length_b   1.000
_cell.length_c   1.000
_cell.angle_alpha   90.00
_cell.angle_beta   90.00
_cell.angle_gamma   90.00
#
_symmetry.space_group_name_H-M   'P 1'
#
loop_
_entity.id
_entity.type
_entity.pdbx_description
1 polymer ?
#
loop_
_entity_poly.entity_id
_entity_poly.type
_entity_poly.pdbx_seq_one_letter_code
_entity_poly.pdbx_strand_id
1 'polypeptide(L)'
;MEGSGKRAFVAVALSALLPCLLLGGINRVHAATRQQNRPCIFDQQNLKTESGACRPHALAYPPQVRGRVRRAIYDSALIFGVPYKILLAIGRCESGLNPRANNGTHFGLFQIAPDTFRRGARALRHDTGIAASSYWRARDSAYVAGYLFATGRAPSWACE
;
A
#
# COMPACT_ATOMS: atom_id res chain seq x y z
N MET A 1 -36.65 -24.27 58.01
CA MET A 1 -36.36 -25.09 56.82
C MET A 1 -34.87 -24.92 56.57
N GLU A 2 -34.08 -25.73 57.28
CA GLU A 2 -33.41 -26.92 56.72
C GLU A 2 -32.27 -26.49 55.79
N GLY A 3 -30.98 -26.69 56.08
CA GLY A 3 -30.35 -27.65 56.99
C GLY A 3 -29.46 -28.59 56.17
N SER A 4 -28.26 -28.85 56.68
CA SER A 4 -27.40 -29.99 56.32
C SER A 4 -26.69 -29.92 54.96
N GLY A 5 -25.42 -30.32 54.82
CA GLY A 5 -24.53 -30.99 55.74
C GLY A 5 -23.16 -31.17 55.08
N LYS A 6 -22.12 -31.14 55.91
CA LYS A 6 -20.73 -31.45 55.56
C LYS A 6 -20.60 -32.92 55.15
N ARG A 7 -19.66 -33.24 54.26
CA ARG A 7 -18.62 -34.28 54.44
C ARG A 7 -17.71 -34.36 53.22
N ALA A 8 -16.41 -34.27 53.48
CA ALA A 8 -15.36 -34.69 52.57
C ALA A 8 -15.18 -36.21 52.66
N PHE A 9 -14.93 -36.86 51.53
CA PHE A 9 -14.22 -38.14 51.47
C PHE A 9 -13.28 -38.13 50.27
N VAL A 10 -12.02 -38.42 50.57
CA VAL A 10 -10.93 -38.69 49.64
C VAL A 10 -11.11 -40.11 49.11
N ALA A 11 -10.92 -40.31 47.81
CA ALA A 11 -10.51 -41.62 47.29
C ALA A 11 -9.60 -41.41 46.08
N VAL A 12 -8.35 -41.82 46.28
CA VAL A 12 -7.29 -41.98 45.29
C VAL A 12 -7.65 -43.15 44.38
N ALA A 13 -7.56 -42.97 43.07
CA ALA A 13 -7.43 -44.07 42.13
C ALA A 13 -6.25 -43.78 41.20
N LEU A 14 -5.09 -44.33 41.57
CA LEU A 14 -4.00 -44.60 40.65
C LEU A 14 -4.48 -45.66 39.67
N SER A 15 -4.42 -45.38 38.37
CA SER A 15 -4.36 -46.43 37.35
C SER A 15 -3.47 -45.94 36.23
N ALA A 16 -2.31 -46.57 36.16
CA ALA A 16 -1.31 -46.44 35.12
C ALA A 16 -1.89 -46.84 33.75
N LEU A 17 -1.32 -46.26 32.69
CA LEU A 17 -0.91 -46.89 31.41
C LEU A 17 -0.84 -45.81 30.31
N LEU A 18 0.37 -45.28 30.05
CA LEU A 18 0.79 -44.91 28.69
C LEU A 18 0.96 -46.23 27.91
N PRO A 19 0.66 -46.35 26.59
CA PRO A 19 1.20 -45.44 25.57
C PRO A 19 0.29 -45.23 24.33
N CYS A 20 0.45 -44.12 23.61
CA CYS A 20 0.54 -44.07 22.13
C CYS A 20 0.47 -42.62 21.64
N LEU A 21 1.61 -42.15 21.15
CA LEU A 21 1.76 -41.45 19.86
C LEU A 21 0.45 -40.95 19.22
N LEU A 22 -0.01 -39.77 19.62
CA LEU A 22 -0.65 -38.83 18.72
C LEU A 22 -0.22 -37.42 19.13
N LEU A 23 1.06 -37.12 18.88
CA LEU A 23 1.43 -35.74 18.53
C LEU A 23 0.74 -35.45 17.19
N GLY A 24 -0.57 -35.21 17.25
CA GLY A 24 -1.29 -34.42 16.27
C GLY A 24 -0.72 -33.02 16.37
N GLY A 25 0.49 -32.85 15.81
CA GLY A 25 1.03 -31.56 15.47
C GLY A 25 -0.05 -30.88 14.66
N ILE A 26 -0.74 -29.96 15.31
CA ILE A 26 -1.70 -29.08 14.67
C ILE A 26 -0.82 -28.27 13.73
N ASN A 27 -0.66 -28.78 12.50
CA ASN A 27 -0.16 -28.02 11.39
C ASN A 27 -1.16 -26.88 11.25
N ARG A 28 -0.92 -25.77 11.96
CA ARG A 28 -1.38 -24.45 11.53
C ARG A 28 -0.61 -24.17 10.25
N VAL A 29 -1.07 -24.82 9.18
CA VAL A 29 -0.89 -24.34 7.82
C VAL A 29 -1.45 -22.94 7.89
N HIS A 30 -0.54 -21.97 7.98
CA HIS A 30 -0.88 -20.58 7.81
C HIS A 30 -1.61 -20.52 6.48
N ALA A 31 -2.91 -20.20 6.52
CA ALA A 31 -3.69 -19.85 5.34
C ALA A 31 -3.16 -18.52 4.79
N ALA A 32 -1.95 -18.55 4.24
CA ALA A 32 -1.28 -17.45 3.55
C ALA A 32 -1.26 -17.74 2.04
N THR A 33 -2.33 -18.34 1.52
CA THR A 33 -2.41 -18.79 0.12
C THR A 33 -3.81 -18.59 -0.44
N ARG A 34 -4.23 -17.33 -0.71
CA ARG A 34 -5.20 -17.02 -1.80
C ARG A 34 -5.46 -15.55 -2.15
N GLN A 35 -4.56 -14.60 -1.91
CA GLN A 35 -4.80 -13.19 -2.32
C GLN A 35 -3.91 -12.72 -3.48
N GLN A 36 -3.20 -13.63 -4.17
CA GLN A 36 -2.15 -13.24 -5.13
C GLN A 36 -2.54 -13.32 -6.61
N ASN A 37 -3.72 -13.86 -6.98
CA ASN A 37 -4.11 -14.03 -8.38
C ASN A 37 -5.28 -13.14 -8.86
N ARG A 38 -5.76 -12.20 -8.04
CA ARG A 38 -6.72 -11.21 -8.54
C ARG A 38 -5.97 -10.06 -9.21
N PRO A 39 -6.30 -9.68 -10.45
CA PRO A 39 -5.67 -8.55 -11.11
C PRO A 39 -5.88 -7.29 -10.28
N CYS A 40 -4.88 -6.41 -10.30
CA CYS A 40 -4.98 -5.15 -9.59
C CYS A 40 -5.86 -4.17 -10.34
N ILE A 41 -7.17 -4.23 -10.10
CA ILE A 41 -8.14 -3.39 -10.78
C ILE A 41 -8.23 -2.04 -10.06
N PHE A 42 -8.07 -0.97 -10.84
CA PHE A 42 -8.46 0.37 -10.44
C PHE A 42 -9.80 0.70 -11.07
N ASP A 43 -10.81 0.87 -10.24
CA ASP A 43 -12.11 1.36 -10.65
C ASP A 43 -12.01 2.87 -10.87
N GLN A 44 -11.98 3.30 -12.13
CA GLN A 44 -11.93 4.73 -12.48
C GLN A 44 -13.23 5.48 -12.17
N GLN A 45 -14.38 4.80 -12.09
CA GLN A 45 -15.66 5.43 -11.79
C GLN A 45 -15.73 5.84 -10.31
N ASN A 46 -15.26 4.95 -9.43
CA ASN A 46 -15.25 5.19 -7.99
C ASN A 46 -13.88 5.62 -7.45
N LEU A 47 -12.88 5.74 -8.33
CA LEU A 47 -11.48 6.04 -8.02
C LEU A 47 -10.87 5.12 -6.95
N LYS A 48 -11.22 3.84 -6.93
CA LYS A 48 -10.83 2.90 -5.87
C LYS A 48 -10.13 1.65 -6.38
N THR A 49 -9.25 1.08 -5.55
CA THR A 49 -8.64 -0.23 -5.77
C THR A 49 -9.43 -1.35 -5.13
N GLU A 50 -9.55 -2.51 -5.79
CA GLU A 50 -10.11 -3.71 -5.18
C GLU A 50 -9.16 -4.30 -4.11
N SER A 51 -9.63 -4.35 -2.85
CA SER A 51 -8.94 -4.86 -1.66
C SER A 51 -7.64 -4.11 -1.25
N GLY A 52 -7.50 -3.90 0.06
CA GLY A 52 -6.52 -2.99 0.66
C GLY A 52 -5.05 -3.45 0.63
N ALA A 53 -4.44 -3.46 -0.54
CA ALA A 53 -2.98 -3.47 -0.76
C ALA A 53 -2.57 -3.20 -2.21
N CYS A 54 -3.54 -3.03 -3.11
CA CYS A 54 -3.28 -3.03 -4.53
C CYS A 54 -2.61 -1.73 -5.03
N ARG A 55 -1.65 -1.86 -5.96
CA ARG A 55 -0.97 -0.72 -6.60
C ARG A 55 -1.13 -0.84 -8.13
N PRO A 56 -2.16 -0.18 -8.69
CA PRO A 56 -2.52 -0.34 -10.11
C PRO A 56 -1.39 0.11 -11.03
N HIS A 57 -1.18 -0.59 -12.12
CA HIS A 57 -0.19 -0.23 -13.14
C HIS A 57 -0.74 -0.54 -14.52
N ALA A 58 -0.18 0.11 -15.54
CA ALA A 58 -0.59 -0.13 -16.91
C ALA A 58 -0.24 -1.56 -17.33
N LEU A 59 -1.17 -2.23 -18.03
CA LEU A 59 -0.91 -3.55 -18.63
C LEU A 59 0.15 -3.47 -19.74
N ALA A 60 0.21 -2.33 -20.44
CA ALA A 60 1.18 -2.07 -21.49
C ALA A 60 1.61 -0.60 -21.44
N TYR A 61 2.83 -0.34 -21.94
CA TYR A 61 3.43 0.99 -21.98
C TYR A 61 3.73 1.40 -23.42
N PRO A 62 3.44 2.65 -23.82
CA PRO A 62 3.87 3.17 -25.11
C PRO A 62 5.39 3.12 -25.29
N PRO A 63 5.91 3.04 -26.53
CA PRO A 63 7.36 2.92 -26.80
C PRO A 63 8.23 4.01 -26.15
N GLN A 64 7.69 5.22 -25.96
CA GLN A 64 8.34 6.37 -25.34
C GLN A 64 8.40 6.30 -23.79
N VAL A 65 7.67 5.38 -23.17
CA VAL A 65 7.62 5.17 -21.71
C VAL A 65 8.57 4.04 -21.31
N ARG A 66 9.86 4.35 -21.33
CA ARG A 66 10.94 3.40 -20.99
C ARG A 66 11.51 3.64 -19.60
N GLY A 67 11.85 2.55 -18.90
CA GLY A 67 12.45 2.59 -17.57
C GLY A 67 11.46 2.80 -16.43
N ARG A 68 11.88 2.46 -15.20
CA ARG A 68 11.00 2.39 -14.02
C ARG A 68 10.38 3.74 -13.65
N VAL A 69 11.12 4.84 -13.79
CA VAL A 69 10.65 6.20 -13.44
C VAL A 69 9.53 6.65 -14.37
N ARG A 70 9.74 6.57 -15.69
CA ARG A 70 8.72 6.98 -16.66
C ARG A 70 7.48 6.11 -16.59
N ARG A 71 7.63 4.81 -16.35
CA ARG A 71 6.50 3.90 -16.11
C ARG A 71 5.71 4.29 -14.87
N ALA A 72 6.36 4.63 -13.76
CA ALA A 72 5.68 5.12 -12.55
C ALA A 72 4.89 6.41 -12.79
N ILE A 73 5.47 7.37 -13.53
CA ILE A 73 4.78 8.60 -13.93
C ILE A 73 3.57 8.27 -14.82
N TYR A 74 3.73 7.36 -15.76
CA TYR A 74 2.66 6.93 -16.66
C TYR A 74 1.53 6.19 -15.94
N ASP A 75 1.86 5.27 -15.02
CA ASP A 75 0.88 4.58 -14.18
C ASP A 75 0.02 5.61 -13.41
N SER A 76 0.67 6.60 -12.79
CA SER A 76 -0.03 7.68 -12.08
C SER A 76 -0.90 8.53 -13.00
N ALA A 77 -0.35 8.96 -14.13
CA ALA A 77 -1.05 9.73 -15.15
C ALA A 77 -2.35 9.04 -15.59
N LEU A 78 -2.31 7.73 -15.84
CA LEU A 78 -3.48 6.94 -16.21
C LEU A 78 -4.52 6.83 -15.08
N ILE A 79 -4.06 6.61 -13.85
CA ILE A 79 -4.95 6.43 -12.69
C ILE A 79 -5.75 7.70 -12.42
N PHE A 80 -5.10 8.87 -12.47
CA PHE A 80 -5.71 10.15 -12.08
C PHE A 80 -6.18 11.01 -13.26
N GLY A 81 -6.13 10.47 -14.49
CA GLY A 81 -6.56 11.21 -15.68
C GLY A 81 -5.70 12.43 -16.00
N VAL A 82 -4.45 12.47 -15.51
CA VAL A 82 -3.52 13.57 -15.78
C VAL A 82 -2.74 13.26 -17.06
N PRO A 83 -2.64 14.19 -18.04
CA PRO A 83 -1.86 13.91 -19.24
C PRO A 83 -0.40 13.57 -18.88
N TYR A 84 0.10 12.42 -19.34
CA TYR A 84 1.46 11.93 -19.02
C TYR A 84 2.56 12.98 -19.27
N LYS A 85 2.41 13.77 -20.34
CA LYS A 85 3.37 14.85 -20.68
C LYS A 85 3.51 15.89 -19.57
N ILE A 86 2.45 16.16 -18.81
CA ILE A 86 2.43 17.15 -17.72
C ILE A 86 3.21 16.61 -16.53
N LEU A 87 2.86 15.43 -16.00
CA LEU A 87 3.62 14.84 -14.89
C LEU A 87 5.07 14.53 -15.28
N LEU A 88 5.34 14.20 -16.54
CA LEU A 88 6.71 14.03 -17.03
C LEU A 88 7.48 15.36 -17.05
N ALA A 89 6.84 16.46 -17.46
CA ALA A 89 7.45 17.79 -17.47
C ALA A 89 7.78 18.26 -16.05
N ILE A 90 6.84 18.12 -15.11
CA ILE A 90 7.05 18.45 -13.70
C ILE A 90 8.20 17.62 -13.13
N GLY A 91 8.16 16.29 -13.26
CA GLY A 91 9.24 15.43 -12.75
C GLY A 91 10.62 15.72 -13.36
N ARG A 92 10.67 16.22 -14.61
CA ARG A 92 11.90 16.71 -15.23
C ARG A 92 12.37 18.02 -14.62
N CYS A 93 11.47 18.98 -14.41
CA CYS A 93 11.82 20.27 -13.81
C CYS A 93 12.31 20.10 -12.37
N GLU A 94 11.55 19.33 -11.58
CA GLU A 94 11.78 19.19 -10.14
C GLU A 94 13.06 18.40 -9.83
N SER A 95 13.37 17.34 -10.59
CA SER A 95 14.46 16.43 -10.21
C SER A 95 15.33 15.94 -11.36
N GLY A 96 15.09 16.38 -12.60
CA GLY A 96 15.69 15.75 -13.78
C GLY A 96 15.31 14.27 -13.91
N LEU A 97 14.13 13.88 -13.41
CA LEU A 97 13.66 12.50 -13.29
C LEU A 97 14.47 11.62 -12.32
N ASN A 98 15.13 12.22 -11.33
CA ASN A 98 15.88 11.50 -10.30
C ASN A 98 15.01 11.24 -9.05
N PRO A 99 14.59 10.00 -8.78
CA PRO A 99 13.78 9.68 -7.59
C PRO A 99 14.55 9.80 -6.26
N ARG A 100 15.86 10.05 -6.30
CA ARG A 100 16.71 10.29 -5.13
C ARG A 100 17.13 11.76 -4.98
N ALA A 101 16.53 12.67 -5.76
CA ALA A 101 16.84 14.10 -5.65
C ALA A 101 16.46 14.66 -4.27
N ASN A 102 17.30 15.55 -3.76
CA ASN A 102 17.20 16.13 -2.43
C ASN A 102 17.76 17.56 -2.47
N ASN A 103 16.95 18.55 -2.07
CA ASN A 103 17.40 19.94 -1.95
C ASN A 103 17.39 20.46 -0.49
N GLY A 104 17.26 19.56 0.49
CA GLY A 104 17.20 19.87 1.92
C GLY A 104 15.79 20.09 2.46
N THR A 105 14.84 20.53 1.63
CA THR A 105 13.45 20.82 2.03
C THR A 105 12.42 19.97 1.29
N HIS A 106 12.74 19.56 0.07
CA HIS A 106 11.93 18.80 -0.84
C HIS A 106 12.71 17.59 -1.36
N PHE A 107 11.99 16.51 -1.65
CA PHE A 107 12.61 15.22 -1.87
C PHE A 107 11.91 14.39 -2.94
N GLY A 108 12.71 13.52 -3.57
CA GLY A 108 12.25 12.53 -4.51
C GLY A 108 11.94 13.09 -5.90
N LEU A 109 11.22 12.30 -6.68
CA LEU A 109 10.99 12.52 -8.12
C LEU A 109 10.27 13.84 -8.43
N PHE A 110 9.35 14.25 -7.56
CA PHE A 110 8.51 15.43 -7.72
C PHE A 110 8.82 16.53 -6.68
N GLN A 111 9.99 16.45 -6.03
CA GLN A 111 10.41 17.39 -4.98
C GLN A 111 9.25 17.76 -4.03
N ILE A 112 8.68 16.76 -3.36
CA ILE A 112 7.55 16.98 -2.44
C ILE A 112 8.11 17.19 -1.03
N ALA A 113 7.66 18.22 -0.33
CA ALA A 113 7.99 18.41 1.08
C ALA A 113 7.48 17.21 1.91
N PRO A 114 8.21 16.73 2.94
CA PRO A 114 7.84 15.50 3.67
C PRO A 114 6.42 15.53 4.25
N ASP A 115 6.02 16.69 4.76
CA ASP A 115 4.72 16.88 5.38
C ASP A 115 3.57 16.85 4.35
N THR A 116 3.79 17.49 3.20
CA THR A 116 2.89 17.41 2.04
C THR A 116 2.78 15.97 1.54
N PHE A 117 3.89 15.23 1.44
CA PHE A 117 3.85 13.83 1.04
C PHE A 117 3.04 12.98 2.02
N ARG A 118 3.25 13.14 3.34
CA ARG A 118 2.49 12.37 4.35
C ARG A 118 0.98 12.65 4.27
N ARG A 119 0.58 13.92 4.15
CA ARG A 119 -0.83 14.28 3.99
C ARG A 119 -1.41 13.74 2.69
N GLY A 120 -0.71 13.94 1.58
CA GLY A 120 -1.11 13.44 0.26
C GLY A 120 -1.24 11.92 0.23
N ALA A 121 -0.27 11.19 0.78
CA ALA A 121 -0.31 9.72 0.86
C ALA A 121 -1.46 9.21 1.72
N ARG A 122 -1.78 9.88 2.84
CA ARG A 122 -2.93 9.54 3.68
C ARG A 122 -4.24 9.75 2.93
N ALA A 123 -4.39 10.90 2.28
CA ALA A 123 -5.60 11.23 1.53
C ALA A 123 -5.77 10.32 0.30
N LEU A 124 -4.69 10.08 -0.45
CA LEU A 124 -4.65 9.08 -1.52
C LEU A 124 -5.14 7.72 -1.05
N ARG A 125 -4.63 7.22 0.09
CA ARG A 125 -5.06 5.92 0.64
C ARG A 125 -6.53 5.94 1.05
N HIS A 126 -6.97 7.01 1.70
CA HIS A 126 -8.36 7.15 2.14
C HIS A 126 -9.34 7.13 0.96
N ASP A 127 -9.04 7.92 -0.08
CA ASP A 127 -9.95 8.12 -1.20
C ASP A 127 -9.92 6.94 -2.16
N THR A 128 -8.73 6.37 -2.40
CA THR A 128 -8.50 5.41 -3.48
C THR A 128 -8.11 4.01 -3.04
N GLY A 129 -7.68 3.83 -1.79
CA GLY A 129 -7.07 2.59 -1.32
C GLY A 129 -5.60 2.40 -1.71
N ILE A 130 -5.05 3.26 -2.60
CA ILE A 130 -3.63 3.19 -3.00
C ILE A 130 -2.75 3.62 -1.84
N ALA A 131 -1.88 2.73 -1.36
CA ALA A 131 -0.88 3.07 -0.37
C ALA A 131 0.37 3.67 -1.03
N ALA A 132 0.93 4.72 -0.43
CA ALA A 132 2.25 5.27 -0.74
C ALA A 132 3.01 5.50 0.57
N SER A 133 4.24 5.00 0.67
CA SER A 133 4.99 4.97 1.93
C SER A 133 6.28 5.76 1.90
N SER A 134 6.81 6.12 0.72
CA SER A 134 8.08 6.84 0.62
C SER A 134 8.19 7.71 -0.63
N TYR A 135 8.51 8.99 -0.48
CA TYR A 135 8.81 9.89 -1.60
C TYR A 135 10.08 9.49 -2.40
N TRP A 136 10.95 8.65 -1.85
CA TRP A 136 12.13 8.11 -2.55
C TRP A 136 11.79 7.01 -3.55
N ARG A 137 10.60 6.42 -3.47
CA ARG A 137 10.13 5.43 -4.43
C ARG A 137 9.42 6.16 -5.56
N ALA A 138 9.96 6.06 -6.77
CA ALA A 138 9.41 6.74 -7.96
C ALA A 138 7.89 6.51 -8.12
N ARG A 139 7.42 5.27 -7.89
CA ARG A 139 5.99 4.93 -7.93
C ARG A 139 5.16 5.66 -6.88
N ASP A 140 5.57 5.59 -5.62
CA ASP A 140 4.90 6.25 -4.49
C ASP A 140 4.83 7.76 -4.70
N SER A 141 5.97 8.37 -5.06
CA SER A 141 6.08 9.80 -5.35
C SER A 141 5.19 10.19 -6.53
N ALA A 142 5.18 9.40 -7.61
CA ALA A 142 4.32 9.64 -8.76
C ALA A 142 2.83 9.54 -8.42
N TYR A 143 2.39 8.53 -7.65
CA TYR A 143 0.97 8.43 -7.27
C TYR A 143 0.53 9.59 -6.39
N VAL A 144 1.35 9.99 -5.41
CA VAL A 144 1.03 11.16 -4.57
C VAL A 144 0.99 12.42 -5.43
N ALA A 145 1.94 12.62 -6.35
CA ALA A 145 1.94 13.75 -7.26
C ALA A 145 0.68 13.79 -8.13
N GLY A 146 0.36 12.69 -8.83
CA GLY A 146 -0.83 12.63 -9.68
C GLY A 146 -2.13 12.90 -8.92
N TYR A 147 -2.26 12.36 -7.71
CA TYR A 147 -3.40 12.63 -6.83
C TYR A 147 -3.47 14.10 -6.38
N LEU A 148 -2.35 14.69 -5.96
CA LEU A 148 -2.30 16.10 -5.56
C LEU A 148 -2.66 17.02 -6.73
N PHE A 149 -2.17 16.73 -7.94
CA PHE A 149 -2.51 17.47 -9.15
C PHE A 149 -4.01 17.37 -9.46
N ALA A 150 -4.55 16.15 -9.52
CA ALA A 150 -5.96 15.91 -9.83
C ALA A 150 -6.94 16.51 -8.81
N THR A 151 -6.50 16.72 -7.57
CA THR A 151 -7.30 17.32 -6.49
C THR A 151 -7.05 18.82 -6.29
N GLY A 152 -6.26 19.47 -7.16
CA GLY A 152 -5.93 20.90 -7.05
C GLY A 152 -5.08 21.25 -5.83
N ARG A 153 -4.36 20.26 -5.27
CA ARG A 153 -3.47 20.38 -4.11
C ARG A 153 -1.99 20.37 -4.51
N ALA A 154 -1.71 20.69 -5.77
CA ALA A 154 -0.38 20.89 -6.30
C ALA A 154 0.16 22.35 -6.34
N PRO A 155 -0.47 23.41 -5.74
CA PRO A 155 -0.06 24.80 -5.98
C PRO A 155 1.35 25.16 -5.44
N SER A 156 2.07 24.19 -4.88
CA SER A 156 3.45 24.31 -4.41
C SER A 156 4.50 23.91 -5.45
N TRP A 157 4.13 23.44 -6.64
CA TRP A 157 5.11 23.11 -7.68
C TRP A 157 5.55 24.38 -8.39
N ALA A 158 6.86 24.62 -8.41
CA ALA A 158 7.43 25.79 -9.07
C ALA A 158 7.33 25.69 -10.61
N CYS A 159 7.08 24.48 -11.13
CA CYS A 159 7.09 24.16 -12.54
C CYS A 159 5.78 23.50 -13.01
N GLU A 160 4.64 24.16 -12.80
CA GLU A 160 3.34 23.79 -13.44
C GLU A 160 3.20 24.35 -14.86
#